data_AF-A0A5R9PWW5-F1
#
_entry.id   AF-A0A5R9PWW5-F1
#
_cell.length_a   1.000
_cell.length_b   1.000
_cell.length_c   1.000
_cell.angle_alpha   90.00
_cell.angle_beta   90.00
_cell.angle_gamma   90.00
#
_symmetry.space_group_name_H-M   'P 1'
#
loop_
_entity.id
_entity.type
_entity.pdbx_description
1 polymer ?
#
loop_
_entity_poly.entity_id
_entity_poly.type
_entity_poly.pdbx_seq_one_letter_code
_entity_poly.pdbx_strand_id
1 'polypeptide(L)' 'MIIDEQQRQAVITGHFNQFIYHGQKMGPWRFVMTLQFNEKGLITHQQDWINYTPKTDFMMGKNLNKTIP' A
#
# COMPACT_ATOMS: atom_id res chain seq x y z
N MET A 1 -4.92 9.49 6.28
CA MET A 1 -5.57 9.74 4.98
C MET A 1 -5.45 11.21 4.66
N ILE A 2 -5.07 11.55 3.44
CA ILE A 2 -4.99 12.93 2.94
C ILE A 2 -5.99 13.02 1.79
N ILE A 3 -6.76 14.11 1.71
CA ILE A 3 -7.79 14.31 0.69
C ILE A 3 -7.53 15.65 0.00
N ASP A 4 -7.52 15.64 -1.32
CA ASP A 4 -7.57 16.82 -2.16
C ASP A 4 -8.92 16.82 -2.89
N GLU A 5 -9.86 17.63 -2.40
CA GLU A 5 -11.21 17.71 -2.97
C GLU A 5 -11.23 18.42 -4.33
N GLN A 6 -10.30 19.36 -4.59
CA GLN A 6 -10.23 20.06 -5.87
C GLN A 6 -9.79 19.10 -6.98
N GLN A 7 -8.80 18.28 -6.67
CA GLN A 7 -8.36 17.23 -7.59
C GLN A 7 -9.22 15.97 -7.48
N ARG A 8 -10.17 15.85 -6.55
CA ARG A 8 -10.93 14.61 -6.27
C ARG A 8 -10.00 13.41 -6.09
N GLN A 9 -8.99 13.59 -5.25
CA GLN A 9 -7.96 12.61 -4.98
C GLN A 9 -7.89 12.27 -3.49
N ALA A 10 -7.65 11.00 -3.17
CA ALA A 10 -7.36 10.56 -1.82
C ALA A 10 -6.02 9.79 -1.79
N VAL A 11 -5.20 10.10 -0.79
CA VAL A 11 -3.99 9.34 -0.46
C VAL A 11 -4.24 8.57 0.84
N ILE A 12 -4.15 7.25 0.73
CA ILE A 12 -4.42 6.30 1.80
C ILE A 12 -3.10 5.61 2.14
N THR A 13 -2.81 5.51 3.44
CA THR A 13 -1.68 4.73 3.95
C THR A 13 -2.22 3.61 4.83
N GLY A 14 -1.57 2.45 4.78
CA GLY A 14 -2.03 1.31 5.54
C GLY A 14 -1.09 0.11 5.40
N HIS A 15 -1.61 -1.06 5.78
CA HIS A 15 -0.93 -2.32 5.61
C HIS A 15 -1.87 -3.43 5.14
N PHE A 16 -1.36 -4.30 4.29
CA PHE A 16 -2.00 -5.58 4.00
C PHE A 16 -1.69 -6.58 5.11
N ASN A 17 -2.70 -7.35 5.49
CA ASN A 17 -2.53 -8.48 6.41
C ASN A 17 -1.73 -9.60 5.74
N GLN A 18 -1.11 -10.47 6.54
CA GLN A 18 -0.46 -11.66 6.03
C GLN A 18 -1.49 -12.64 5.45
N PHE A 19 -1.16 -13.30 4.34
CA PHE A 19 -2.02 -14.30 3.69
C PHE A 19 -1.20 -15.43 3.06
N ILE A 20 -1.89 -16.48 2.58
CA ILE A 20 -1.27 -17.61 1.88
C ILE A 20 -1.63 -17.52 0.39
N TYR A 21 -0.62 -17.63 -0.48
CA TYR A 21 -0.79 -17.67 -1.93
C TYR A 21 0.07 -18.78 -2.52
N HIS A 22 -0.54 -19.74 -3.22
CA HIS A 22 0.13 -20.97 -3.71
C HIS A 22 1.01 -21.67 -2.65
N GLY A 23 0.55 -21.73 -1.40
CA GLY A 23 1.28 -22.36 -0.29
C GLY A 23 2.38 -21.50 0.33
N GLN A 24 2.67 -20.31 -0.21
CA GLN A 24 3.65 -19.37 0.34
C GLN A 24 2.99 -18.33 1.24
N LYS A 25 3.63 -18.03 2.38
CA LYS A 25 3.28 -16.89 3.24
C LYS A 25 3.70 -15.58 2.58
N MET A 26 2.73 -14.70 2.34
CA MET A 26 2.89 -13.40 1.73
C MET A 26 2.49 -12.29 2.70
N GLY A 27 3.09 -11.10 2.57
CA GLY A 27 2.88 -10.00 3.50
C GLY A 27 3.42 -10.26 4.91
N PRO A 28 3.04 -9.44 5.91
CA PRO A 28 2.28 -8.20 5.75
C PRO A 28 3.10 -7.13 5.01
N TRP A 29 2.45 -6.15 4.38
CA TRP A 29 3.15 -5.09 3.64
C TRP A 29 2.54 -3.72 3.89
N ARG A 30 3.38 -2.71 4.12
CA ARG A 30 2.92 -1.32 4.08
C ARG A 30 2.63 -0.88 2.66
N PHE A 31 1.63 -0.03 2.52
CA PHE A 31 1.30 0.62 1.27
C PHE A 31 1.03 2.12 1.44
N VAL A 32 1.24 2.85 0.35
CA VAL A 32 0.62 4.14 0.06
C VAL A 32 -0.16 3.97 -1.24
N MET A 33 -1.44 4.33 -1.23
CA MET A 33 -2.36 4.21 -2.36
C MET A 33 -2.91 5.58 -2.69
N THR A 34 -2.88 5.95 -3.97
CA THR A 34 -3.51 7.15 -4.50
C THR A 34 -4.74 6.74 -5.30
N LEU A 35 -5.90 7.29 -4.95
CA LEU A 35 -7.16 7.09 -5.63
C LEU A 35 -7.63 8.42 -6.24
N GLN A 36 -7.92 8.39 -7.54
CA GLN A 36 -8.52 9.50 -8.27
C GLN A 36 -9.98 9.17 -8.56
N PHE A 37 -10.87 10.13 -8.32
CA PHE A 37 -12.31 9.96 -8.50
C PHE A 37 -12.86 10.88 -9.60
N ASN A 38 -13.93 10.43 -10.27
CA ASN A 38 -14.75 11.31 -11.11
C ASN A 38 -15.82 12.04 -10.30
N GLU A 39 -16.64 12.85 -11.00
CA GLU A 39 -17.72 13.65 -10.38
C GLU A 39 -18.82 12.82 -9.72
N LYS A 40 -18.93 11.53 -10.05
CA LYS A 40 -19.88 10.60 -9.45
C LYS A 40 -19.27 9.85 -8.25
N GLY A 41 -18.04 10.18 -7.85
CA GLY A 41 -17.33 9.49 -6.77
C GLY A 41 -16.81 8.10 -7.15
N LEU A 42 -16.74 7.76 -8.44
CA LEU A 42 -16.18 6.49 -8.90
C LEU A 42 -14.68 6.62 -9.13
N ILE A 43 -13.91 5.60 -8.74
CA ILE A 43 -12.46 5.54 -8.97
C ILE A 43 -12.20 5.47 -10.47
N THR A 44 -11.41 6.40 -11.00
CA THR A 44 -10.96 6.42 -12.40
C THR A 44 -9.49 6.08 -12.56
N HIS A 45 -8.70 6.26 -11.50
CA HIS A 45 -7.32 5.84 -11.45
C HIS A 45 -6.95 5.41 -10.03
N GLN A 46 -6.21 4.30 -9.92
CA GLN A 46 -5.64 3.80 -8.69
C GLN A 46 -4.16 3.52 -8.93
N GLN A 47 -3.32 3.98 -8.01
CA GLN A 47 -1.89 3.69 -8.01
C GLN A 47 -1.43 3.29 -6.62
N ASP A 48 -0.77 2.13 -6.54
CA ASP A 48 -0.32 1.53 -5.29
C ASP A 48 1.21 1.49 -5.23
N TRP A 49 1.75 2.01 -4.13
CA TRP A 49 3.16 1.90 -3.76
C TRP A 49 3.28 0.93 -2.59
N ILE A 50 3.74 -0.29 -2.86
CA ILE A 50 3.75 -1.38 -1.88
C ILE A 50 5.19 -1.76 -1.56
N ASN A 51 5.48 -1.87 -0.26
CA ASN A 51 6.78 -2.33 0.23
C ASN A 51 6.83 -3.87 0.27
N TYR A 52 6.94 -4.51 -0.89
CA TYR A 52 6.95 -5.97 -1.03
C TYR A 52 8.19 -6.63 -0.41
N THR A 53 9.33 -5.95 -0.51
CA THR A 53 10.63 -6.54 -0.24
C THR A 53 11.32 -5.75 0.86
N PRO A 54 11.68 -6.39 1.99
CA PRO A 54 12.48 -5.71 2.96
C PRO A 54 13.85 -5.38 2.39
N LYS A 55 14.31 -4.15 2.66
CA LYS A 55 15.67 -3.71 2.30
C LYS A 55 16.78 -4.61 2.87
N THR A 56 16.48 -5.57 3.77
CA THR A 56 17.44 -6.56 4.28
C THR A 56 17.97 -7.45 3.18
N ASP A 57 17.14 -7.75 2.18
CA ASP A 57 17.44 -8.77 1.18
C ASP A 57 18.38 -8.23 0.09
N PHE A 58 18.57 -6.90 0.06
CA PHE A 58 19.38 -6.21 -0.95
C PHE A 58 20.40 -5.20 -0.38
N MET A 59 20.15 -4.63 0.81
CA MET A 59 20.89 -3.46 1.33
C MET A 59 21.09 -3.48 2.86
N MET A 60 21.03 -4.64 3.53
CA MET A 60 21.15 -4.79 5.01
C MET A 60 20.16 -3.95 5.86
N GLY A 61 19.20 -3.24 5.26
CA GLY A 61 18.29 -2.34 5.98
C GLY A 61 17.16 -3.10 6.67
N LYS A 62 16.78 -2.73 7.90
CA LYS A 62 15.73 -3.43 8.68
C LYS A 62 14.44 -3.64 7.88
N ASN A 63 13.91 -4.88 7.94
CA ASN A 63 12.58 -5.19 7.45
C ASN A 63 11.54 -4.47 8.33
N LEU A 64 11.00 -3.36 7.83
CA LEU A 64 9.98 -2.60 8.55
C LEU A 64 8.67 -3.39 8.67
N ASN A 65 8.34 -4.27 7.72
CA ASN A 65 7.08 -5.03 7.71
C ASN A 65 6.95 -6.01 8.90
N LYS A 66 8.05 -6.41 9.53
CA LYS A 66 8.03 -7.27 10.73
C LYS A 66 7.41 -6.62 11.97
N THR A 67 7.22 -5.29 11.98
CA THR A 67 6.62 -4.57 13.11
C THR A 67 5.18 -4.13 12.83
N ILE A 68 4.56 -4.65 11.76
CA ILE A 68 3.12 -4.48 11.54
C ILE A 68 2.43 -5.38 12.58
N PRO A 69 1.53 -4.84 13.43
CA PRO A 69 0.81 -5.60 14.45
C PRO A 69 0.04 -6.81 13.90
#